data_AF-A0A8D8P152-F1
#
_entry.id   AF-A0A8D8P152-F1
#
_cell.length_a   1.000
_cell.length_b   1.000
_cell.length_c   1.000
_cell.angle_alpha   90.00
_cell.angle_beta   90.00
_cell.angle_gamma   90.00
#
_symmetry.space_group_name_H-M   'P 1'
#
loop_
_entity.id
_entity.type
_entity.pdbx_description
1 polymer ?
#
loop_
_entity_poly.entity_id
_entity_poly.type
_entity_poly.pdbx_seq_one_letter_code
_entity_poly.pdbx_strand_id
1 'polypeptide(L)'
;AKILSNIGFIMLTLLFIVFANAMSVVLTFPLEMSVFIREYKSNSYSIVAYLFSKVVADFPMLLTSITLFHVAAYYLTGQINEPLRELTFWAMCVLSGWF
;
A
#
# COMPACT_ATOMS: atom_id res chain seq x y z
N ALA A 1 -3.38 -2.04 30.58
CA ALA A 1 -3.86 -0.87 29.79
C ALA A 1 -2.96 -0.55 28.58
N LYS A 2 -1.65 -0.29 28.76
CA LYS A 2 -0.74 0.10 27.65
C LYS A 2 -0.65 -0.91 26.48
N ILE A 3 -0.68 -2.21 26.76
CA ILE A 3 -0.60 -3.26 25.73
C ILE A 3 -1.84 -3.24 24.80
N LEU A 4 -3.04 -3.08 25.37
CA LEU A 4 -4.29 -3.04 24.60
C LEU A 4 -4.35 -1.80 23.69
N SER A 5 -3.86 -0.65 24.18
CA SER A 5 -3.75 0.58 23.38
C SER A 5 -2.80 0.42 22.19
N ASN A 6 -1.66 -0.24 22.39
CA ASN A 6 -0.69 -0.48 21.33
C ASN A 6 -1.22 -1.46 20.28
N ILE A 7 -1.91 -2.52 20.70
CA ILE A 7 -2.57 -3.46 19.79
C ILE A 7 -3.66 -2.75 18.98
N GLY A 8 -4.47 -1.91 19.63
CA GLY A 8 -5.50 -1.12 18.97
C GLY A 8 -4.92 -0.17 17.91
N PHE A 9 -3.80 0.48 18.21
CA PHE A 9 -3.10 1.34 17.26
C PHE A 9 -2.63 0.55 16.03
N ILE A 10 -1.91 -0.56 16.24
CA ILE A 10 -1.41 -1.40 15.14
C ILE A 10 -2.56 -1.89 14.26
N MET A 11 -3.64 -2.40 14.86
CA MET A 11 -4.80 -2.88 14.11
C MET A 11 -5.48 -1.77 13.30
N LEU A 12 -5.63 -0.57 13.87
CA LEU A 12 -6.24 0.56 13.17
C LEU A 12 -5.38 1.04 12.00
N THR A 13 -4.06 1.15 12.20
CA THR A 13 -3.12 1.55 11.14
C THR A 13 -3.13 0.54 9.98
N LEU A 14 -3.06 -0.76 10.28
CA LEU A 14 -3.09 -1.80 9.26
C LEU A 14 -4.41 -1.81 8.47
N LEU A 15 -5.53 -1.70 9.18
CA LEU A 15 -6.85 -1.65 8.53
C LEU A 15 -6.96 -0.44 7.59
N PHE A 16 -6.50 0.73 8.03
CA PHE A 16 -6.51 1.93 7.21
C PHE A 16 -5.70 1.78 5.92
N ILE A 17 -4.50 1.19 6.00
CA ILE A 17 -3.63 0.95 4.84
C ILE A 17 -4.31 0.02 3.83
N VAL A 18 -4.91 -1.09 4.29
CA VAL A 18 -5.59 -2.05 3.40
C VAL A 18 -6.78 -1.40 2.70
N PHE A 19 -7.61 -0.64 3.42
CA PHE A 19 -8.75 0.05 2.81
C PHE A 19 -8.33 1.12 1.80
N ALA A 20 -7.28 1.89 2.09
CA ALA A 20 -6.77 2.89 1.16
C ALA A 20 -6.27 2.26 -0.16
N ASN A 21 -5.54 1.15 -0.06
CA ASN A 21 -5.05 0.42 -1.24
C ASN A 21 -6.19 -0.22 -2.04
N ALA A 22 -7.13 -0.89 -1.37
CA ALA A 22 -8.29 -1.48 -2.01
C ALA A 22 -9.12 -0.44 -2.78
N MET A 23 -9.32 0.76 -2.21
CA MET A 23 -10.05 1.84 -2.87
C MET A 23 -9.36 2.32 -4.14
N SER A 24 -8.02 2.48 -4.11
CA SER A 24 -7.24 2.84 -5.29
C SER A 24 -7.39 1.79 -6.39
N VAL A 25 -7.24 0.50 -6.06
CA VAL A 25 -7.35 -0.60 -7.03
C VAL A 25 -8.75 -0.65 -7.67
N VAL A 26 -9.81 -0.49 -6.87
CA VAL A 26 -11.21 -0.52 -7.36
C VAL A 26 -11.49 0.60 -8.36
N LEU A 27 -10.88 1.78 -8.19
CA LEU A 27 -11.07 2.91 -9.09
C LEU A 27 -10.22 2.78 -10.36
N THR A 28 -8.96 2.36 -10.24
CA THR A 28 -8.03 2.33 -11.37
C THR A 28 -8.24 1.10 -12.27
N PHE A 29 -8.70 -0.02 -11.72
CA PHE A 29 -8.97 -1.25 -12.47
C PHE A 29 -9.96 -1.08 -13.65
N PRO A 30 -11.17 -0.51 -13.49
CA PRO A 30 -12.11 -0.36 -14.60
C PRO A 30 -11.61 0.59 -15.69
N LEU A 31 -10.89 1.65 -15.29
CA LEU A 31 -10.27 2.60 -16.21
C LEU A 31 -9.28 1.90 -17.13
N GLU A 32 -8.36 1.11 -16.55
CA GLU A 32 -7.37 0.35 -17.31
C GLU A 32 -7.95 -0.81 -18.10
N MET A 33 -8.97 -1.49 -17.57
CA MET A 33 -9.59 -2.65 -18.23
C MET A 33 -10.20 -2.28 -19.59
N SER A 34 -10.74 -1.06 -19.72
CA SER A 34 -11.28 -0.55 -21.00
C SER A 34 -10.21 -0.45 -22.10
N VAL A 35 -9.00 -0.03 -21.74
CA VAL A 35 -7.85 0.08 -22.65
C VAL A 35 -7.26 -1.30 -22.91
N PHE A 36 -7.16 -2.14 -21.88
CA PHE A 36 -6.65 -3.51 -21.99
C PHE A 36 -7.42 -4.34 -23.01
N ILE A 37 -8.77 -4.29 -23.00
CA ILE A 37 -9.60 -5.06 -23.97
C ILE A 37 -9.32 -4.62 -25.41
N ARG A 38 -9.03 -3.33 -25.64
CA ARG A 38 -8.71 -2.80 -26.97
C ARG A 38 -7.34 -3.29 -27.45
N GLU A 39 -6.32 -3.20 -26.60
CA GLU A 39 -4.96 -3.63 -26.92
C GLU A 39 -4.84 -5.15 -27.07
N TYR A 40 -5.57 -5.91 -26.25
CA TYR A 40 -5.65 -7.37 -26.34
C TYR A 40 -6.21 -7.83 -27.69
N LYS A 41 -7.28 -7.18 -28.19
CA LYS A 41 -7.84 -7.47 -29.52
C LYS A 41 -6.91 -7.10 -30.67
N SER A 42 -6.02 -6.12 -30.46
CA SER A 42 -5.05 -5.68 -31.46
C SER A 42 -3.76 -6.52 -31.46
N ASN A 43 -3.59 -7.44 -30.50
CA ASN A 43 -2.40 -8.29 -30.33
C ASN A 43 -1.08 -7.50 -30.23
N SER A 44 -1.14 -6.22 -29.83
CA SER A 44 0.00 -5.29 -29.85
C SER A 44 0.99 -5.54 -28.72
N TYR A 45 0.58 -6.19 -27.61
CA TYR A 45 1.42 -6.43 -26.43
C TYR A 45 1.15 -7.76 -25.74
N SER A 46 2.23 -8.36 -25.20
CA SER A 46 2.15 -9.49 -24.28
C SER A 46 1.57 -9.04 -22.93
N ILE A 47 0.56 -9.75 -22.44
CA ILE A 47 -0.11 -9.51 -21.15
C ILE A 47 0.88 -9.46 -19.98
N VAL A 48 1.95 -10.28 -20.06
CA VAL A 48 2.97 -10.36 -19.00
C VAL A 48 3.78 -9.07 -18.90
N ALA A 49 4.13 -8.45 -20.04
CA ALA A 49 4.89 -7.20 -20.07
C ALA A 49 4.06 -6.03 -19.53
N TYR A 50 2.75 -6.01 -19.80
CA TYR A 50 1.82 -5.02 -19.26
C TYR A 50 1.71 -5.12 -17.74
N LEU A 51 1.48 -6.34 -17.21
CA LEU A 51 1.37 -6.56 -15.77
C LEU A 51 2.67 -6.21 -15.03
N PHE A 52 3.83 -6.58 -15.59
CA PHE A 52 5.12 -6.26 -14.97
C PHE A 52 5.35 -4.74 -14.92
N SER A 53 5.08 -4.03 -16.02
CA SER A 53 5.24 -2.58 -16.08
C SER A 53 4.32 -1.87 -15.10
N LYS A 54 3.09 -2.36 -14.94
CA LYS A 54 2.12 -1.83 -13.98
C LYS A 54 2.60 -1.99 -12.54
N VAL A 55 3.00 -3.20 -12.15
CA VAL A 55 3.49 -3.47 -10.78
C VAL A 55 4.72 -2.61 -10.44
N VAL A 56 5.63 -2.44 -11.40
CA VAL A 56 6.83 -1.60 -11.22
C VAL A 56 6.48 -0.12 -11.10
N ALA A 57 5.48 0.37 -11.83
CA ALA A 57 5.03 1.76 -11.76
C ALA A 57 4.30 2.07 -10.45
N ASP A 58 3.51 1.12 -9.93
CA ASP A 58 2.73 1.31 -8.70
C ASP A 58 3.60 1.23 -7.43
N PHE A 59 4.69 0.45 -7.45
CA PHE A 59 5.57 0.23 -6.30
C PHE A 59 6.14 1.51 -5.63
N PRO A 60 6.73 2.49 -6.35
CA PRO A 60 7.25 3.70 -5.73
C PRO A 60 6.16 4.61 -5.16
N MET A 61 5.00 4.68 -5.81
CA MET A 61 3.86 5.46 -5.32
C MET A 61 3.29 4.86 -4.03
N LEU A 62 3.19 3.53 -3.97
CA LEU A 62 2.79 2.77 -2.79
C LEU A 62 3.75 2.99 -1.61
N LEU A 63 5.06 2.90 -1.84
CA LEU A 63 6.05 3.05 -0.77
C LEU A 63 6.02 4.46 -0.17
N THR A 64 5.83 5.48 -1.02
CA THR A 64 5.78 6.88 -0.61
C THR A 64 4.53 7.18 0.22
N SER A 65 3.36 6.65 -0.15
CA SER A 65 2.13 6.88 0.61
C SER A 65 2.16 6.20 1.99
N ILE A 66 2.67 4.96 2.07
CA ILE A 66 2.78 4.21 3.32
C ILE A 66 3.80 4.85 4.27
N THR A 67 4.97 5.27 3.75
CA THR A 67 5.99 5.97 4.56
C THR A 67 5.45 7.27 5.14
N LEU A 68 4.78 8.10 4.34
CA LEU A 68 4.19 9.35 4.81
C LEU A 68 3.13 9.13 5.90
N PHE A 69 2.24 8.15 5.71
CA PHE A 69 1.22 7.82 6.70
C PHE A 69 1.82 7.30 8.01
N HIS A 70 2.82 6.40 7.91
CA HIS A 70 3.53 5.85 9.06
C HIS A 70 4.20 6.96 9.88
N VAL A 71 4.94 7.86 9.24
CA VAL A 71 5.64 8.96 9.89
C VAL A 71 4.64 9.88 10.60
N ALA A 72 3.53 10.24 9.94
CA ALA A 72 2.48 11.06 10.55
C ALA A 72 1.84 10.37 11.77
N ALA A 73 1.47 9.08 11.65
CA ALA A 73 0.84 8.32 12.73
C ALA A 73 1.77 8.16 13.94
N TYR A 74 3.08 7.99 13.69
CA TYR A 74 4.10 7.82 14.72
C TYR A 74 4.32 9.11 15.53
N TYR A 75 4.46 10.26 14.84
CA TYR A 75 4.59 11.55 15.52
C TYR A 75 3.34 11.94 16.32
N LEU A 76 2.15 11.62 15.81
CA LEU A 76 0.89 11.93 16.50
C LEU A 76 0.67 11.09 17.77
N THR A 77 1.14 9.85 17.79
CA THR A 77 1.00 8.97 18.97
C THR A 77 2.13 9.13 19.99
N GLY A 78 3.23 9.82 19.64
CA GLY A 78 4.35 10.06 20.54
C GLY A 78 4.96 8.76 21.09
N GLN A 79 4.97 7.69 20.28
CA GLN A 79 5.53 6.40 20.68
C GLN A 79 7.05 6.51 20.93
N ILE A 80 7.59 5.56 21.69
CA ILE A 80 9.00 5.55 22.10
C ILE A 80 9.89 5.32 20.88
N ASN A 81 10.82 6.25 20.64
CA ASN A 81 11.78 6.27 19.52
C ASN A 81 12.87 5.22 19.70
N GLU A 82 12.53 3.95 19.47
CA GLU A 82 13.49 2.88 19.25
C GLU A 82 13.51 2.54 17.75
N PRO A 83 14.61 2.81 17.01
CA PRO A 83 14.65 2.71 15.55
C PRO A 83 14.36 1.29 15.04
N LEU A 84 14.69 0.27 15.84
CA LEU A 84 14.39 -1.13 15.50
C LEU A 84 12.87 -1.42 15.52
N ARG A 85 12.13 -0.75 16.41
CA ARG A 85 10.67 -0.93 16.55
C ARG A 85 9.90 -0.12 15.52
N GLU A 86 10.39 1.06 15.21
CA GLU A 86 9.90 1.86 14.09
C GLU A 86 10.07 1.07 12.78
N LEU A 87 11.27 0.53 12.52
CA LEU A 87 11.55 -0.24 11.31
C LEU A 87 10.67 -1.49 11.18
N THR A 88 10.46 -2.22 12.28
CA THR A 88 9.58 -3.42 12.26
C THR A 88 8.12 -3.04 12.03
N PHE A 89 7.63 -1.94 12.61
CA PHE A 89 6.29 -1.43 12.34
C PHE A 89 6.13 -0.94 10.90
N TRP A 90 7.13 -0.24 10.38
CA TRP A 90 7.18 0.20 8.99
C TRP A 90 7.16 -0.99 8.01
N ALA A 91 7.99 -2.01 8.27
CA ALA A 91 8.03 -3.23 7.46
C ALA A 91 6.68 -3.97 7.46
N MET A 92 5.99 -4.06 8.61
CA MET A 92 4.63 -4.60 8.67
C MET A 92 3.65 -3.80 7.81
N CYS A 93 3.71 -2.46 7.85
CA CYS A 93 2.86 -1.59 7.05
C CYS A 93 3.11 -1.77 5.54
N VAL A 94 4.37 -1.88 5.11
CA VAL A 94 4.74 -2.10 3.71
C VAL A 94 4.26 -3.48 3.22
N LEU A 95 4.46 -4.52 4.03
CA LEU A 95 4.01 -5.88 3.69
C LEU A 95 2.48 -5.96 3.58
N SER A 96 1.75 -5.26 4.44
CA SER A 96 0.29 -5.21 4.40
C SER A 96 -0.27 -4.34 3.28
N GLY A 97 0.46 -3.31 2.83
CA GLY A 97 0.03 -2.48 1.69
C GLY A 97 0.28 -3.13 0.32
N TRP A 98 1.15 -4.13 0.25
CA TRP A 98 1.40 -4.89 -0.98
C TRP A 98 0.26 -5.88 -1.33
N PHE A 99 -0.60 -6.20 -0.37
CA PHE A 99 -1.70 -7.15 -0.52
C PHE A 99 -3.06 -6.45 -0.46
#